data_AF-A0A2S2Q4I7-F1
#
_entry.id   AF-A0A2S2Q4I7-F1
#
_cell.length_a   1.000
_cell.length_b   1.000
_cell.length_c   1.000
_cell.angle_alpha   90.00
_cell.angle_beta   90.00
_cell.angle_gamma   90.00
#
_symmetry.space_group_name_H-M   'P 1'
#
loop_
_entity.id
_entity.type
_entity.pdbx_description
1 polymer ?
#
loop_
_entity_poly.entity_id
_entity_poly.type
_entity_poly.pdbx_seq_one_letter_code
_entity_poly.pdbx_strand_id
1 'polypeptide(L)'
;MTEVARRNDAETQPDNGAGEVEPTQGDQQQPQQGRFNMFFSVVKTLIVRSLIIYFITTMFKKPAAVPPDGVAPVVDSVPNTNLFEYGTYFDMYVYLSEDSYMSEIDDKELIWKKTDLIYGDWDSGPNNDGTYSVQTSFTPSKNLQNNGSIYL
;
A
#
# COMPACT_ATOMS: atom_id res chain seq x y z
N MET A 1 0.57 -53.20 23.97
CA MET A 1 0.75 -52.74 25.37
C MET A 1 2.21 -52.87 25.73
N THR A 2 3.00 -51.81 25.58
CA THR A 2 4.30 -51.67 26.26
C THR A 2 4.62 -50.18 26.34
N GLU A 3 4.62 -49.68 27.57
CA GLU A 3 4.88 -48.31 27.98
C GLU A 3 6.40 -48.09 28.08
N VAL A 4 6.89 -46.97 27.53
CA VAL A 4 8.32 -46.60 27.57
C VAL A 4 8.48 -45.37 28.44
N ALA A 5 9.16 -45.54 29.55
CA ALA A 5 9.58 -44.48 30.47
C ALA A 5 10.75 -43.66 29.90
N ARG A 6 10.74 -42.35 30.16
CA ARG A 6 11.89 -41.48 30.57
C ARG A 6 11.40 -40.04 30.69
N ARG A 7 11.28 -39.51 31.92
CA ARG A 7 12.28 -38.77 32.71
C ARG A 7 12.74 -37.45 32.07
N ASN A 8 12.36 -36.40 32.80
CA ASN A 8 12.78 -35.00 32.75
C ASN A 8 14.30 -34.82 32.74
N ASP A 9 14.74 -33.69 32.16
CA ASP A 9 15.67 -32.73 32.77
C ASP A 9 15.72 -31.45 31.90
N ALA A 10 15.42 -30.29 32.50
CA ALA A 10 16.02 -28.98 32.20
C ALA A 10 15.35 -27.89 33.07
N GLU A 11 15.92 -27.66 34.24
CA GLU A 11 15.82 -26.37 34.94
C GLU A 11 16.46 -25.26 34.10
N THR A 12 15.81 -24.10 33.98
CA THR A 12 16.42 -22.83 34.42
C THR A 12 15.34 -21.75 34.60
N GLN A 13 15.25 -21.22 35.83
CA GLN A 13 14.56 -19.98 36.19
C GLN A 13 15.38 -18.76 35.68
N PRO A 14 14.76 -17.58 35.51
CA PRO A 14 14.61 -16.63 36.61
C PRO A 14 13.16 -16.13 36.73
N ASP A 15 12.60 -16.04 37.93
CA ASP A 15 12.76 -14.94 38.90
C ASP A 15 12.29 -13.60 38.34
N ASN A 16 11.13 -13.14 38.83
CA ASN A 16 10.95 -11.79 39.37
C ASN A 16 9.48 -11.57 39.76
N GLY A 17 9.25 -11.52 41.07
CA GLY A 17 8.55 -10.38 41.66
C GLY A 17 7.03 -10.44 41.84
N ALA A 18 6.67 -10.73 43.09
CA ALA A 18 5.59 -10.06 43.84
C ALA A 18 4.14 -10.53 43.64
N GLY A 19 3.79 -11.57 44.41
CA GLY A 19 2.89 -11.39 45.54
C GLY A 19 1.45 -11.01 45.21
N GLU A 20 0.67 -12.00 44.79
CA GLU A 20 -0.78 -11.96 44.87
C GLU A 20 -1.19 -12.19 46.34
N VAL A 21 -1.58 -11.11 47.02
CA VAL A 21 -2.31 -11.18 48.29
C VAL A 21 -3.78 -10.94 47.99
N GLU A 22 -4.58 -11.97 48.22
CA GLU A 22 -6.04 -11.90 48.35
C GLU A 22 -6.45 -10.73 49.27
N PRO A 23 -7.56 -10.05 48.97
CA PRO A 23 -8.41 -9.52 49.99
C PRO A 23 -9.60 -10.48 50.21
N THR A 24 -9.53 -11.12 51.37
CA THR A 24 -10.57 -11.88 52.05
C THR A 24 -11.91 -11.13 52.05
N GLN A 25 -12.99 -11.84 51.71
CA GLN A 25 -14.37 -11.40 51.95
C GLN A 25 -14.60 -11.22 53.45
N GLY A 26 -14.95 -9.99 53.83
CA GLY A 26 -15.64 -9.68 55.08
C GLY A 26 -16.96 -9.02 54.75
N ASP A 27 -18.07 -9.72 54.99
CA ASP A 27 -19.42 -9.17 54.95
C ASP A 27 -19.60 -8.14 56.07
N GLN A 28 -19.90 -6.89 55.70
CA GLN A 28 -20.68 -5.99 56.55
C GLN A 28 -21.74 -5.26 55.72
N GLN A 29 -22.98 -5.47 56.15
CA GLN A 29 -24.21 -4.96 55.56
C GLN A 29 -24.31 -3.42 55.69
N GLN A 30 -24.50 -2.77 54.53
CA GLN A 30 -25.35 -1.61 54.19
C GLN A 30 -25.43 -0.38 55.14
N PRO A 31 -25.39 0.84 54.57
CA PRO A 31 -26.62 1.35 53.96
C PRO A 31 -26.41 1.90 52.55
N GLN A 32 -27.27 1.43 51.64
CA GLN A 32 -27.98 2.14 50.58
C GLN A 32 -27.60 3.62 50.27
N GLN A 33 -26.32 3.92 50.00
CA GLN A 33 -25.87 5.22 49.47
C GLN A 33 -24.86 5.09 48.32
N GLY A 34 -24.43 3.86 47.97
CA GLY A 34 -23.47 3.61 46.90
C GLY A 34 -24.04 3.69 45.47
N ARG A 35 -25.37 3.63 45.29
CA ARG A 35 -25.96 3.68 43.93
C ARG A 35 -25.85 5.07 43.32
N PHE A 36 -26.20 6.12 44.06
CA PHE A 36 -26.08 7.50 43.57
C PHE A 36 -24.63 7.88 43.27
N ASN A 37 -23.67 7.43 44.08
CA ASN A 37 -22.24 7.66 43.82
C ASN A 37 -21.73 6.86 42.60
N MET A 38 -22.23 5.63 42.37
CA MET A 38 -21.92 4.88 41.15
C MET A 38 -22.55 5.50 39.90
N PHE A 39 -23.81 5.93 39.95
CA PHE A 39 -24.45 6.67 38.85
C PHE A 39 -23.71 7.98 38.56
N PHE A 40 -23.33 8.73 39.59
CA PHE A 40 -22.56 9.97 39.41
C PHE A 40 -21.17 9.70 38.82
N SER A 41 -20.51 8.60 39.22
CA SER A 41 -19.24 8.17 38.62
C SER A 41 -19.38 7.80 37.15
N VAL A 42 -20.40 7.01 36.79
CA VAL A 42 -20.69 6.64 35.39
C VAL A 42 -21.03 7.88 34.56
N VAL A 43 -21.90 8.76 35.05
CA VAL A 43 -22.26 10.01 34.38
C VAL A 43 -21.03 10.91 34.20
N LYS A 44 -20.15 11.01 35.20
CA LYS A 44 -18.89 11.76 35.10
C LYS A 44 -17.98 11.20 34.00
N THR A 45 -17.83 9.88 33.89
CA THR A 45 -17.03 9.27 32.81
C THR A 45 -17.65 9.51 31.42
N LEU A 46 -18.98 9.49 31.30
CA LEU A 46 -19.69 9.78 30.05
C LEU A 46 -19.56 11.25 29.64
N ILE A 47 -19.64 12.19 30.59
CA ILE A 47 -19.43 13.62 30.32
C ILE A 47 -18.00 13.86 29.83
N VAL A 48 -16.98 13.31 30.51
CA VAL A 48 -15.58 13.48 30.12
C VAL A 48 -15.31 12.88 28.74
N ARG A 49 -15.82 11.67 28.47
CA ARG A 49 -15.71 11.05 27.12
C ARG A 49 -16.41 11.90 26.05
N SER A 50 -17.58 12.44 26.34
CA SER A 50 -18.31 13.30 25.40
C SER A 50 -17.58 14.60 25.11
N LEU A 51 -16.94 15.20 26.13
CA LEU A 51 -16.12 16.40 25.97
C LEU A 51 -14.86 16.13 25.13
N ILE A 52 -14.20 14.97 25.34
CA ILE A 52 -13.04 14.56 24.53
C ILE A 52 -13.45 14.34 23.07
N ILE A 53 -14.54 13.61 22.81
CA ILE A 53 -15.04 13.38 21.45
C ILE A 53 -15.45 14.70 20.79
N TYR A 54 -16.11 15.60 21.51
CA TYR A 54 -16.47 16.94 21.02
C TYR A 54 -15.22 17.76 20.68
N PHE A 55 -14.20 17.76 21.54
CA PHE A 55 -12.95 18.47 21.30
C PHE A 55 -12.21 17.94 20.06
N ILE A 56 -12.10 16.62 19.94
CA ILE A 56 -11.51 15.95 18.76
C ILE A 56 -12.30 16.31 17.51
N THR A 57 -13.62 16.10 17.50
CA THR A 57 -14.46 16.41 16.33
C THR A 57 -14.47 17.88 15.98
N THR A 58 -14.31 18.80 16.93
CA THR A 58 -14.20 20.24 16.65
C THR A 58 -12.87 20.62 16.03
N MET A 59 -11.77 19.96 16.43
CA MET A 59 -10.45 20.16 15.81
C MET A 59 -10.35 19.56 14.39
N PHE A 60 -11.08 18.47 14.12
CA PHE A 60 -11.09 17.81 12.80
C PHE A 60 -12.24 18.24 11.88
N LYS A 61 -13.23 19.00 12.38
CA LYS A 61 -14.18 19.73 11.54
C LYS A 61 -13.46 20.89 10.88
N LYS A 62 -12.79 20.60 9.76
CA LYS A 62 -12.36 21.65 8.82
C LYS A 62 -13.60 22.50 8.50
N PRO A 63 -13.59 23.83 8.68
CA PRO A 63 -14.63 24.66 8.12
C PRO A 63 -14.64 24.34 6.62
N ALA A 64 -15.80 23.97 6.09
CA ALA A 64 -15.98 23.96 4.64
C ALA A 64 -15.54 25.34 4.18
N ALA A 65 -14.52 25.40 3.33
CA ALA A 65 -14.11 26.64 2.71
C ALA A 65 -15.30 27.08 1.85
N VAL A 66 -16.19 27.89 2.42
CA VAL A 66 -17.13 28.68 1.65
C VAL A 66 -16.24 29.63 0.87
N PRO A 67 -16.12 29.49 -0.46
CA PRO A 67 -15.34 30.42 -1.23
C PRO A 67 -15.96 31.80 -1.00
N PRO A 68 -15.15 32.85 -0.77
CA PRO A 68 -15.68 34.21 -0.75
C PRO A 68 -16.44 34.47 -2.05
N ASP A 69 -17.61 35.12 -1.95
CA ASP A 69 -18.47 35.44 -3.09
C ASP A 69 -17.62 36.07 -4.22
N GLY A 70 -17.56 35.36 -5.37
CA GLY A 70 -16.85 35.79 -6.57
C GLY A 70 -15.52 35.10 -6.86
N VAL A 71 -15.03 34.19 -6.02
CA VAL A 71 -13.88 33.33 -6.38
C VAL A 71 -14.41 31.99 -6.88
N ALA A 72 -14.18 31.73 -8.17
CA ALA A 72 -14.49 30.44 -8.79
C ALA A 72 -13.95 29.30 -7.92
N PRO A 73 -14.70 28.20 -7.75
CA PRO A 73 -14.25 27.08 -6.94
C PRO A 73 -12.88 26.65 -7.44
N VAL A 74 -11.92 26.52 -6.52
CA VAL A 74 -10.62 25.91 -6.81
C VAL A 74 -10.96 24.57 -7.45
N VAL A 75 -10.65 24.45 -8.74
CA VAL A 75 -10.89 23.24 -9.53
C VAL A 75 -10.30 22.10 -8.72
N ASP A 76 -11.16 21.19 -8.25
CA ASP A 76 -10.76 19.99 -7.55
C ASP A 76 -9.60 19.38 -8.34
N SER A 77 -8.46 19.18 -7.67
CA SER A 77 -7.26 18.66 -8.32
C SER A 77 -7.65 17.43 -9.14
N VAL A 78 -7.52 17.50 -10.46
CA VAL A 78 -7.87 16.38 -11.33
C VAL A 78 -7.03 15.19 -10.87
N PRO A 79 -7.64 14.08 -10.42
CA PRO A 79 -6.87 12.94 -9.99
C PRO A 79 -6.04 12.44 -11.18
N ASN A 80 -4.78 12.11 -10.94
CA ASN A 80 -3.96 11.46 -11.95
C ASN A 80 -4.57 10.09 -12.24
N THR A 81 -5.20 9.94 -13.40
CA THR A 81 -5.73 8.67 -13.88
C THR A 81 -4.72 8.02 -14.83
N ASN A 82 -4.70 6.69 -14.90
CA ASN A 82 -3.93 6.00 -15.91
C ASN A 82 -4.40 6.43 -17.31
N LEU A 83 -3.45 6.50 -18.25
CA LEU A 83 -3.77 6.84 -19.64
C LEU A 83 -4.56 5.72 -20.35
N PHE A 84 -4.37 4.47 -19.91
CA PHE A 84 -5.02 3.28 -20.47
C PHE A 84 -5.79 2.52 -19.38
N GLU A 85 -6.91 1.94 -19.79
CA GLU A 85 -7.71 1.06 -18.93
C GLU A 85 -7.12 -0.35 -18.88
N TYR A 86 -7.32 -1.06 -17.78
CA TYR A 86 -6.94 -2.47 -17.66
C TYR A 86 -7.59 -3.29 -18.79
N GLY A 87 -6.82 -4.15 -19.45
CA GLY A 87 -7.29 -4.95 -20.56
C GLY A 87 -7.15 -4.29 -21.94
N THR A 88 -6.65 -3.05 -22.02
CA THR A 88 -6.38 -2.39 -23.31
C THR A 88 -5.34 -3.17 -24.10
N TYR A 89 -5.63 -3.45 -25.38
CA TYR A 89 -4.70 -4.10 -26.29
C TYR A 89 -3.73 -3.11 -26.91
N PHE A 90 -2.46 -3.48 -27.01
CA PHE A 90 -1.44 -2.71 -27.71
C PHE A 90 -0.44 -3.62 -28.42
N ASP A 91 0.20 -3.05 -29.42
CA ASP A 91 1.30 -3.65 -30.15
C ASP A 91 2.57 -2.83 -29.90
N MET A 92 3.68 -3.52 -29.71
CA MET A 92 5.00 -2.93 -29.56
C MET A 92 5.83 -3.19 -30.80
N TYR A 93 6.43 -2.12 -31.32
CA TYR A 93 7.37 -2.15 -32.43
C TYR A 93 8.64 -1.45 -31.97
N VAL A 94 9.78 -2.11 -32.11
CA VAL A 94 11.08 -1.56 -31.76
C VAL A 94 11.92 -1.50 -33.03
N TYR A 95 12.39 -0.30 -33.34
CA TYR A 95 13.23 -0.03 -34.49
C TYR A 95 14.65 0.22 -34.03
N LEU A 96 15.62 0.06 -34.91
CA LEU A 96 17.01 0.37 -34.63
C LEU A 96 17.54 1.23 -35.78
N SER A 97 17.84 2.50 -35.48
CA SER A 97 18.27 3.46 -36.50
C SER A 97 19.46 4.29 -36.04
N GLU A 98 20.30 4.70 -36.98
CA GLU A 98 21.39 5.66 -36.72
C GLU A 98 20.91 7.12 -36.77
N ASP A 99 19.69 7.35 -37.27
CA ASP A 99 19.08 8.67 -37.33
C ASP A 99 18.40 9.02 -35.99
N SER A 100 18.67 10.21 -35.48
CA SER A 100 18.10 10.67 -34.21
C SER A 100 16.62 11.06 -34.30
N TYR A 101 16.12 11.29 -35.52
CA TYR A 101 14.73 11.58 -35.80
C TYR A 101 14.31 10.84 -37.06
N MET A 102 13.37 9.91 -36.91
CA MET A 102 12.77 9.21 -38.04
C MET A 102 11.51 9.96 -38.49
N SER A 103 11.51 10.45 -39.73
CA SER A 103 10.30 10.99 -40.37
C SER A 103 9.43 9.88 -40.97
N GLU A 104 10.03 8.75 -41.30
CA GLU A 104 9.38 7.60 -41.92
C GLU A 104 9.80 6.32 -41.21
N ILE A 105 8.87 5.39 -41.07
CA ILE A 105 9.12 4.08 -40.47
C ILE A 105 9.51 3.13 -41.61
N ASP A 106 10.75 2.64 -41.61
CA ASP A 106 11.20 1.59 -42.53
C ASP A 106 11.14 0.21 -41.84
N ASP A 107 10.42 -0.72 -42.46
CA ASP A 107 10.33 -2.12 -42.00
C ASP A 107 11.71 -2.80 -41.93
N LYS A 108 12.72 -2.30 -42.66
CA LYS A 108 14.10 -2.83 -42.57
C LYS A 108 14.78 -2.54 -41.24
N GLU A 109 14.37 -1.49 -40.54
CA GLU A 109 14.92 -1.09 -39.25
C GLU A 109 14.15 -1.73 -38.09
N LEU A 110 13.04 -2.41 -38.36
CA LEU A 110 12.25 -3.12 -37.37
C LEU A 110 13.04 -4.33 -36.83
N ILE A 111 13.44 -4.26 -35.57
CA ILE A 111 14.17 -5.34 -34.90
C ILE A 111 13.27 -6.22 -34.05
N TRP A 112 12.11 -5.70 -33.62
CA TRP A 112 11.15 -6.48 -32.83
C TRP A 112 9.72 -5.99 -33.01
N LYS A 113 8.81 -6.95 -33.23
CA LYS A 113 7.37 -6.73 -33.23
C LYS A 113 6.74 -7.69 -32.24
N LYS A 114 5.99 -7.15 -31.28
CA LYS A 114 5.20 -7.92 -30.32
C LYS A 114 3.77 -7.42 -30.32
N THR A 115 2.87 -8.26 -30.82
CA THR A 115 1.44 -7.98 -30.86
C THR A 115 0.72 -8.55 -29.65
N ASP A 116 -0.54 -8.11 -29.50
CA ASP A 116 -1.50 -8.66 -28.56
C ASP A 116 -1.04 -8.54 -27.10
N LEU A 117 -0.35 -7.46 -26.78
CA LEU A 117 -0.03 -7.12 -25.39
C LEU A 117 -1.27 -6.52 -24.72
N ILE A 118 -1.48 -6.86 -23.47
CA ILE A 118 -2.66 -6.45 -22.70
C ILE A 118 -2.21 -5.61 -21.51
N TYR A 119 -2.82 -4.43 -21.34
CA TYR A 119 -2.43 -3.51 -20.28
C TYR A 119 -2.84 -4.05 -18.92
N GLY A 120 -1.85 -4.24 -18.05
CA GLY A 120 -2.03 -4.84 -16.73
C GLY A 120 -1.95 -6.36 -16.70
N ASP A 121 -1.52 -7.02 -17.78
CA ASP A 121 -1.23 -8.44 -17.78
C ASP A 121 0.15 -8.73 -17.15
N TRP A 122 0.16 -9.59 -16.13
CA TRP A 122 1.35 -9.97 -15.36
C TRP A 122 1.69 -11.46 -15.50
N ASP A 123 0.84 -12.23 -16.19
CA ASP A 123 0.94 -13.69 -16.23
C ASP A 123 1.32 -14.20 -17.63
N SER A 124 1.49 -13.30 -18.60
CA SER A 124 1.99 -13.68 -19.92
C SER A 124 3.51 -13.81 -19.97
N GLY A 125 4.06 -13.90 -21.18
CA GLY A 125 5.47 -14.20 -21.39
C GLY A 125 5.82 -15.69 -21.26
N PRO A 126 7.02 -16.10 -21.68
CA PRO A 126 7.45 -17.51 -21.62
C PRO A 126 7.52 -18.10 -20.21
N ASN A 127 7.71 -17.24 -19.20
CA ASN A 127 7.88 -17.64 -17.80
C ASN A 127 6.64 -17.38 -16.93
N ASN A 128 5.54 -16.88 -17.51
CA ASN A 128 4.34 -16.41 -16.80
C ASN A 128 4.63 -15.31 -15.77
N ASP A 129 5.42 -14.32 -16.18
CA ASP A 129 5.84 -13.17 -15.36
C ASP A 129 5.61 -11.82 -16.06
N GLY A 130 4.84 -11.80 -17.15
CA GLY A 130 4.57 -10.63 -17.98
C GLY A 130 5.79 -10.13 -18.76
N THR A 131 6.92 -10.85 -18.73
CA THR A 131 8.16 -10.40 -19.34
C THR A 131 8.38 -11.02 -20.72
N TYR A 132 8.78 -10.18 -21.67
CA TYR A 132 9.24 -10.59 -22.99
C TYR A 132 10.66 -10.10 -23.22
N SER A 133 11.47 -10.91 -23.88
CA SER A 133 12.86 -10.57 -24.18
C SER A 133 13.20 -10.98 -25.61
N VAL A 134 13.97 -10.13 -26.28
CA VAL A 134 14.48 -10.37 -27.62
C VAL A 134 15.98 -10.07 -27.63
N GLN A 135 16.74 -10.90 -28.33
CA GLN A 135 18.15 -10.67 -28.58
C GLN A 135 18.34 -10.54 -30.09
N THR A 136 18.89 -9.42 -30.54
CA THR A 136 19.18 -9.17 -31.95
C THR A 136 20.66 -8.91 -32.14
N SER A 137 21.14 -9.15 -33.35
CA SER A 137 22.51 -8.85 -33.77
C SER A 137 22.44 -8.15 -35.12
N PHE A 138 23.23 -7.10 -35.27
CA PHE A 138 23.28 -6.31 -36.49
C PHE A 138 24.74 -6.05 -36.86
N THR A 139 24.98 -5.74 -38.14
CA THR A 139 26.31 -5.34 -38.61
C THR A 139 26.43 -3.82 -38.51
N PRO A 140 27.37 -3.27 -37.72
CA PRO A 140 27.56 -1.82 -37.61
C PRO A 140 27.90 -1.18 -38.95
N SER A 141 27.26 -0.07 -39.29
CA SER A 141 27.64 0.71 -40.46
C SER A 141 29.02 1.34 -40.28
N LYS A 142 29.59 1.87 -41.37
CA LYS A 142 30.84 2.61 -41.30
C LYS A 142 30.70 3.88 -40.45
N ASN A 143 29.53 4.50 -40.40
CA ASN A 143 29.32 5.71 -39.60
C ASN A 143 29.34 5.36 -38.11
N LEU A 144 28.62 4.29 -37.71
CA LEU A 144 28.64 3.81 -36.33
C LEU A 144 30.05 3.43 -35.85
N GLN A 145 30.84 2.78 -36.71
CA GLN A 145 32.24 2.47 -36.42
C GLN A 145 33.13 3.71 -36.24
N ASN A 146 32.76 4.85 -36.84
CA ASN A 146 33.48 6.12 -36.73
C ASN A 146 32.86 7.06 -35.67
N ASN A 147 32.47 6.50 -34.51
CA ASN A 147 31.82 7.21 -33.40
C ASN A 147 30.43 7.79 -33.75
N GLY A 148 29.72 7.15 -34.67
CA GLY A 148 28.30 7.39 -34.87
C GLY A 148 27.48 6.97 -33.64
N SER A 149 26.22 7.41 -33.59
CA SER A 149 25.26 6.99 -32.57
C SER A 149 24.21 6.07 -33.20
N ILE A 150 23.57 5.26 -32.36
CA ILE A 150 22.45 4.41 -32.77
C ILE A 150 21.37 4.51 -31.69
N TYR A 151 20.12 4.46 -32.12
CA TYR A 151 18.93 4.72 -31.33
C TYR A 151 17.95 3.56 -31.46
N LEU A 152 17.17 3.36 -30.40
CA LEU A 152 16.06 2.41 -30.30
C LEU A 152 14.73 3.17 -30.26
#